data_AF-A0A957CEA8-F1
#
_entry.id   AF-A0A957CEA8-F1
#
_cell.length_a   1.000
_cell.length_b   1.000
_cell.length_c   1.000
_cell.angle_alpha   90.00
_cell.angle_beta   90.00
_cell.angle_gamma   90.00
#
_symmetry.space_group_name_H-M   'P 1'
#
loop_
_entity.id
_entity.type
_entity.pdbx_description
1 polymer ?
#
loop_
_entity_poly.entity_id
_entity_poly.type
_entity_poly.pdbx_seq_one_letter_code
_entity_poly.pdbx_strand_id
1 'polypeptide(L)'
;MTKQQEVSTLVPKLWQITQKIFILLPWLWLSLLLLLILGAVSQTGSWPTYGQPDPKQIPGLGLLVTPTTLLMMLTLASLPFGLFFTAFAANQAWSHAVNKKHTAFYLIGVFLFLVILFGDVAGIMTWLLD
;
A
#
# COMPACT_ATOMS: atom_id res chain seq x y z
N MET A 1 18.40 28.87 22.94
CA MET A 1 17.63 28.42 21.76
C MET A 1 16.18 28.79 21.98
N THR A 2 15.65 29.70 21.17
CA THR A 2 14.31 30.26 21.30
C THR A 2 13.28 29.32 20.65
N LYS A 3 12.07 29.20 21.22
CA LYS A 3 10.98 28.31 20.76
C LYS A 3 10.69 28.38 19.24
N GLN A 4 10.98 29.50 18.58
CA GLN A 4 10.83 29.65 17.12
C GLN A 4 11.80 28.77 16.30
N GLN A 5 13.00 28.48 16.81
CA GLN A 5 13.96 27.60 16.12
C GLN A 5 13.50 26.14 16.12
N GLU A 6 12.89 25.66 17.21
CA GLU A 6 12.32 24.30 17.28
C GLU A 6 11.18 24.10 16.29
N VAL A 7 10.22 25.04 16.23
CA VAL A 7 9.06 24.95 15.32
C VAL A 7 9.49 24.90 13.85
N SER A 8 10.55 25.63 13.46
CA SER A 8 11.04 25.64 12.08
C SER A 8 11.61 24.30 11.60
N THR A 9 12.05 23.43 12.53
CA THR A 9 12.67 22.13 12.21
C THR A 9 11.69 20.95 12.31
N LEU A 10 10.56 21.12 12.99
CA LEU A 10 9.56 20.06 13.19
C LEU A 10 8.69 19.82 11.94
N VAL A 11 8.30 20.89 11.25
CA VAL A 11 7.42 20.80 10.05
C VAL A 11 8.04 19.96 8.92
N PRO A 12 9.33 20.13 8.55
CA PRO A 12 9.96 19.29 7.53
C PRO A 12 10.08 17.82 7.95
N LYS A 13 10.28 17.55 9.25
CA LYS A 13 10.47 16.19 9.77
C LYS A 13 9.17 15.40 9.77
N LEU A 14 8.07 16.00 10.22
CA LEU A 14 6.74 15.38 10.16
C LEU A 14 6.34 15.09 8.72
N TRP A 15 6.57 16.04 7.81
CA TRP A 15 6.34 15.87 6.38
C TRP A 15 7.07 14.65 5.80
N GLN A 16 8.36 14.50 6.10
CA GLN A 16 9.15 13.36 5.64
C GLN A 16 8.65 12.02 6.18
N ILE A 17 8.20 11.96 7.44
CA ILE A 17 7.64 10.76 8.05
C ILE A 17 6.33 10.38 7.35
N THR A 18 5.44 11.36 7.17
CA THR A 18 4.16 11.18 6.47
C THR A 18 4.36 10.65 5.05
N GLN A 19 5.31 11.22 4.29
CA GLN A 19 5.66 10.72 2.95
C GLN A 19 6.14 9.27 2.99
N LYS A 20 7.03 8.90 3.92
CA LYS A 20 7.52 7.52 4.06
C LYS A 20 6.39 6.54 4.35
N ILE A 21 5.44 6.91 5.22
CA ILE A 21 4.29 6.07 5.54
C ILE A 21 3.44 5.82 4.28
N PHE A 22 3.06 6.87 3.56
CA PHE A 22 2.25 6.73 2.34
C PHE A 22 2.95 5.93 1.24
N ILE A 23 4.27 6.10 1.10
CA ILE A 23 5.07 5.33 0.14
C ILE A 23 4.97 3.84 0.46
N LEU A 24 5.04 3.46 1.74
CA LEU A 24 5.10 2.05 2.14
C LEU A 24 3.75 1.33 2.07
N LEU A 25 2.62 2.04 2.16
CA LEU A 25 1.29 1.42 2.22
C LEU A 25 0.98 0.46 1.04
N PRO A 26 1.12 0.88 -0.24
CA PRO A 26 0.90 -0.03 -1.36
C PRO A 26 1.84 -1.24 -1.34
N TRP A 27 3.10 -1.04 -0.98
CA TRP A 27 4.10 -2.12 -0.96
C TRP A 27 3.88 -3.13 0.17
N LEU A 28 3.47 -2.66 1.34
CA LEU A 28 3.08 -3.52 2.45
C LEU A 28 1.85 -4.37 2.05
N TRP A 29 0.88 -3.77 1.36
CA TRP A 29 -0.28 -4.51 0.87
C TRP A 29 0.10 -5.54 -0.18
N LEU A 30 0.90 -5.16 -1.18
CA LEU A 30 1.39 -6.08 -2.21
C LEU A 30 2.17 -7.26 -1.59
N SER A 31 2.96 -6.99 -0.56
CA SER A 31 3.73 -8.02 0.15
C SER A 31 2.83 -8.99 0.91
N LEU A 32 1.83 -8.47 1.63
CA LEU A 32 0.85 -9.32 2.33
C LEU A 32 0.00 -10.14 1.36
N LEU A 33 -0.45 -9.53 0.26
CA LEU A 33 -1.19 -10.23 -0.78
C LEU A 33 -0.34 -11.35 -1.41
N LEU A 34 0.93 -11.07 -1.72
CA LEU A 34 1.85 -12.07 -2.24
C LEU A 34 2.03 -13.24 -1.26
N LEU A 35 2.19 -12.96 0.04
CA LEU A 35 2.28 -14.00 1.07
C LEU A 35 1.00 -14.84 1.14
N LEU A 36 -0.17 -14.21 1.04
CA LEU A 36 -1.46 -14.89 1.03
C LEU A 36 -1.59 -15.80 -0.19
N ILE A 37 -1.21 -15.32 -1.38
CA ILE A 37 -1.23 -16.10 -2.63
C ILE A 37 -0.24 -17.27 -2.54
N LEU A 38 1.01 -17.04 -2.13
CA LEU A 38 2.02 -18.11 -2.00
C LEU A 38 1.61 -19.14 -0.96
N GLY A 39 1.01 -18.70 0.14
CA GLY A 39 0.47 -19.58 1.15
C GLY A 39 -0.71 -20.42 0.65
N ALA A 40 -1.61 -19.82 -0.15
CA ALA A 40 -2.70 -20.55 -0.79
C ALA A 40 -2.15 -21.60 -1.77
N VAL A 41 -1.26 -21.20 -2.69
CA VAL A 41 -0.63 -22.09 -3.68
C VAL A 41 0.11 -23.24 -3.02
N SER A 42 0.82 -22.99 -1.91
CA SER A 42 1.58 -24.06 -1.23
C SER A 42 0.67 -25.09 -0.54
N GLN A 43 -0.54 -24.71 -0.14
CA GLN A 43 -1.50 -25.62 0.51
C GLN A 43 -2.49 -26.28 -0.47
N THR A 44 -2.90 -25.58 -1.53
CA THR A 44 -3.85 -26.11 -2.52
C THR A 44 -3.18 -26.69 -3.77
N GLY A 45 -1.89 -26.43 -3.96
CA GLY A 45 -1.13 -26.85 -5.15
C GLY A 45 -1.56 -26.17 -6.46
N SER A 46 -2.42 -25.16 -6.40
CA SER A 46 -3.03 -24.51 -7.56
C SER A 46 -3.12 -23.01 -7.40
N TRP A 47 -3.24 -22.30 -8.53
CA TRP A 47 -3.40 -20.85 -8.51
C TRP A 47 -4.76 -20.49 -7.92
N PRO A 48 -4.82 -19.57 -6.93
CA PRO A 48 -6.06 -19.16 -6.32
C PRO A 48 -7.00 -18.52 -7.33
N THR A 49 -8.20 -19.09 -7.46
CA THR A 49 -9.29 -18.55 -8.27
C THR A 49 -10.60 -18.63 -7.49
N TYR A 50 -11.48 -17.67 -7.71
CA TYR A 50 -12.84 -17.69 -7.17
C TYR A 50 -13.52 -19.05 -7.47
N GLY A 51 -13.94 -19.75 -6.41
CA GLY A 51 -14.46 -21.13 -6.47
C GLY A 51 -13.52 -22.24 -5.98
N GLN A 52 -12.25 -21.92 -5.73
CA GLN A 52 -11.34 -22.76 -4.94
C GLN A 52 -11.54 -22.53 -3.44
N PRO A 53 -10.98 -23.39 -2.55
CA PRO A 53 -11.12 -23.24 -1.11
C PRO A 53 -10.78 -21.82 -0.67
N ASP A 54 -11.73 -21.18 0.01
CA ASP A 54 -11.57 -19.82 0.52
C ASP A 54 -10.33 -19.75 1.42
N PRO A 55 -9.40 -18.81 1.22
CA PRO A 55 -8.23 -18.62 2.08
C PRO A 55 -8.55 -18.52 3.57
N LYS A 56 -9.77 -18.10 3.94
CA LYS A 56 -10.24 -18.08 5.34
C LYS A 56 -10.42 -19.48 5.93
N GLN A 57 -10.74 -20.46 5.09
CA GLN A 57 -10.94 -21.85 5.48
C GLN A 57 -9.63 -22.63 5.53
N ILE A 58 -8.56 -22.09 4.93
CA ILE A 58 -7.24 -22.69 4.95
C ILE A 58 -6.55 -22.36 6.29
N PRO A 59 -6.12 -23.37 7.06
CA PRO A 59 -5.48 -23.15 8.37
C PRO A 59 -4.29 -22.18 8.28
N GLY A 60 -4.27 -21.19 9.17
CA GLY A 60 -3.22 -20.17 9.25
C GLY A 60 -3.37 -19.00 8.26
N LEU A 61 -3.95 -19.21 7.08
CA LEU A 61 -4.14 -18.13 6.10
C LEU A 61 -5.24 -17.15 6.47
N GLY A 62 -6.27 -17.59 7.19
CA GLY A 62 -7.32 -16.70 7.70
C GLY A 62 -6.77 -15.55 8.55
N LEU A 63 -5.62 -15.72 9.23
CA LEU A 63 -4.97 -14.66 10.00
C LEU A 63 -4.36 -13.56 9.12
N LEU A 64 -4.04 -13.87 7.86
CA LEU A 64 -3.50 -12.91 6.89
C LEU A 64 -4.60 -12.17 6.11
N VAL A 65 -5.81 -12.73 6.02
CA VAL A 65 -6.94 -12.11 5.29
C VAL A 65 -7.26 -10.75 5.90
N THR A 66 -7.57 -10.69 7.19
CA THR A 66 -7.94 -9.45 7.89
C THR A 66 -6.92 -8.31 7.73
N PRO A 67 -5.62 -8.48 8.05
CA PRO A 67 -4.65 -7.41 7.86
C PRO A 67 -4.47 -7.03 6.38
N THR A 68 -4.59 -7.97 5.45
CA THR A 68 -4.55 -7.68 4.01
C THR A 68 -5.72 -6.79 3.60
N THR A 69 -6.94 -7.12 4.02
CA THR A 69 -8.15 -6.33 3.74
C THR A 69 -8.08 -4.94 4.39
N LEU A 70 -7.67 -4.83 5.66
CA LEU A 70 -7.52 -3.54 6.34
C LEU A 70 -6.48 -2.66 5.65
N LEU A 71 -5.35 -3.23 5.24
CA LEU A 71 -4.31 -2.49 4.55
C LEU A 71 -4.72 -2.09 3.13
N MET A 72 -5.56 -2.88 2.47
CA MET A 72 -6.20 -2.52 1.20
C MET A 72 -7.03 -1.26 1.35
N MET A 73 -7.95 -1.25 2.34
CA MET A 73 -8.83 -0.12 2.62
C MET A 73 -8.02 1.12 3.03
N LEU A 74 -7.00 0.95 3.86
CA LEU A 74 -6.12 2.04 4.28
C LEU A 74 -5.35 2.61 3.09
N THR A 75 -4.81 1.75 2.22
CA THR A 75 -4.11 2.18 0.99
C THR A 75 -5.05 2.97 0.11
N LEU A 76 -6.25 2.46 -0.16
CA LEU A 76 -7.27 3.11 -0.98
C LEU A 76 -7.69 4.47 -0.40
N ALA A 77 -7.97 4.54 0.91
CA ALA A 77 -8.32 5.78 1.60
C ALA A 77 -7.17 6.81 1.61
N SER A 78 -5.92 6.34 1.58
CA SER A 78 -4.73 7.19 1.58
C SER A 78 -4.35 7.77 0.21
N LEU A 79 -4.85 7.18 -0.90
CA LEU A 79 -4.48 7.57 -2.25
C LEU A 79 -4.72 9.06 -2.57
N PRO A 80 -5.89 9.66 -2.26
CA PRO A 80 -6.13 11.07 -2.56
C PRO A 80 -5.09 11.98 -1.91
N PHE A 81 -4.72 11.67 -0.66
CA PHE A 81 -3.72 12.43 0.10
C PHE A 81 -2.32 12.23 -0.47
N GLY A 82 -1.91 10.99 -0.74
CA GLY A 82 -0.58 10.70 -1.27
C GLY A 82 -0.36 11.28 -2.67
N LEU A 83 -1.37 11.22 -3.54
CA LEU A 83 -1.35 11.85 -4.86
C LEU A 83 -1.32 13.38 -4.77
N PHE A 84 -2.15 13.98 -3.91
CA PHE A 84 -2.15 15.43 -3.66
C PHE A 84 -0.77 15.90 -3.20
N PHE A 85 -0.17 15.25 -2.22
CA PHE A 85 1.16 15.61 -1.72
C PHE A 85 2.26 15.41 -2.76
N THR A 86 2.16 14.36 -3.58
CA THR A 86 3.09 14.13 -4.68
C THR A 86 3.00 15.21 -5.74
N ALA A 87 1.79 15.61 -6.14
CA ALA A 87 1.54 16.68 -7.10
C ALA A 87 1.97 18.05 -6.58
N PHE A 88 1.65 18.35 -5.32
CA PHE A 88 2.04 19.60 -4.67
C PHE A 88 3.56 19.74 -4.55
N ALA A 89 4.24 18.66 -4.17
CA ALA A 89 5.69 18.61 -4.09
C ALA A 89 6.37 18.77 -5.46
N ALA A 90 5.74 18.28 -6.54
CA ALA A 90 6.23 18.47 -7.89
C ALA A 90 6.05 19.91 -8.42
N ASN A 91 4.96 20.59 -8.01
CA ASN A 91 4.61 21.94 -8.47
C ASN A 91 5.35 23.06 -7.73
N GLN A 92 5.57 22.95 -6.42
CA GLN A 92 6.46 23.87 -5.74
C GLN A 92 7.90 23.47 -6.05
N ALA A 93 8.72 24.41 -6.53
CA ALA A 93 10.13 24.23 -6.91
C ALA A 93 11.06 23.84 -5.74
N TRP A 94 10.56 23.11 -4.74
CA TRP A 94 11.29 22.26 -3.79
C TRP A 94 11.96 21.07 -4.50
N SER A 95 12.57 21.31 -5.66
CA SER A 95 13.37 20.33 -6.41
C SER A 95 14.50 19.73 -5.57
N HIS A 96 14.97 20.46 -4.54
CA HIS A 96 15.95 19.97 -3.57
C HIS A 96 15.37 19.05 -2.47
N ALA A 97 14.05 19.07 -2.23
CA ALA A 97 13.40 18.24 -1.22
C ALA A 97 12.70 17.00 -1.81
N VAL A 98 12.38 17.01 -3.11
CA VAL A 98 11.70 15.89 -3.78
C VAL A 98 12.70 14.85 -4.27
N ASN A 99 12.77 13.73 -3.54
CA ASN A 99 13.52 12.57 -4.00
C ASN A 99 12.74 11.87 -5.12
N LYS A 100 13.13 12.13 -6.38
CA LYS A 100 12.48 11.54 -7.58
C LYS A 100 12.36 10.01 -7.52
N LYS A 101 13.33 9.31 -6.91
CA LYS A 101 13.27 7.86 -6.74
C LYS A 101 12.14 7.44 -5.81
N HIS A 102 11.89 8.18 -4.74
CA HIS A 102 10.79 7.90 -3.81
C HIS A 102 9.43 8.13 -4.47
N THR A 103 9.29 9.21 -5.23
CA THR A 103 8.07 9.48 -6.00
C THR A 103 7.80 8.39 -7.04
N ALA A 104 8.81 7.99 -7.82
CA ALA A 104 8.65 6.91 -8.78
C ALA A 104 8.27 5.59 -8.09
N PHE A 105 8.91 5.25 -6.97
CA PHE A 105 8.62 4.04 -6.21
C PHE A 105 7.19 4.03 -5.65
N TYR A 106 6.69 5.18 -5.17
CA TYR A 106 5.29 5.33 -4.76
C TYR A 106 4.33 5.12 -5.94
N LEU A 107 4.55 5.83 -7.04
CA LEU A 107 3.66 5.76 -8.21
C LEU A 107 3.61 4.35 -8.81
N ILE A 108 4.74 3.64 -8.85
CA ILE A 108 4.79 2.23 -9.28
C ILE A 108 3.98 1.35 -8.32
N GLY A 109 4.17 1.51 -7.01
CA GLY A 109 3.41 0.74 -6.01
C GLY A 109 1.91 0.99 -6.11
N VAL A 110 1.50 2.26 -6.27
CA VAL A 110 0.10 2.65 -6.49
C VAL A 110 -0.45 2.07 -7.79
N PHE A 111 0.31 2.14 -8.89
CA PHE A 111 -0.10 1.58 -10.17
C PHE A 111 -0.34 0.07 -10.05
N LEU A 112 0.60 -0.67 -9.47
CA LEU A 112 0.47 -2.11 -9.25
C LEU A 112 -0.73 -2.44 -8.33
N PHE A 113 -0.89 -1.69 -7.24
CA PHE A 113 -2.04 -1.81 -6.34
C PHE A 113 -3.36 -1.67 -7.09
N LEU A 114 -3.51 -0.62 -7.91
CA LEU A 114 -4.73 -0.36 -8.68
C LEU A 114 -4.97 -1.42 -9.76
N VAL A 115 -3.92 -1.84 -10.46
CA VAL A 115 -4.01 -2.90 -11.49
C VAL A 115 -4.51 -4.20 -10.87
N ILE A 116 -4.02 -4.58 -9.70
CA ILE A 116 -4.46 -5.81 -9.04
C ILE A 116 -5.86 -5.66 -8.45
N LEU A 117 -6.15 -4.52 -7.82
CA LEU A 117 -7.44 -4.27 -7.18
C LEU A 117 -8.59 -4.25 -8.20
N PHE A 118 -8.41 -3.61 -9.35
CA PHE A 118 -9.46 -3.46 -10.37
C PHE A 118 -9.35 -4.46 -11.52
N GLY A 119 -8.17 -5.02 -11.75
CA GLY A 119 -7.92 -6.04 -12.76
C GLY A 119 -8.06 -7.46 -12.24
N ASP A 120 -8.81 -7.68 -11.16
CA ASP A 120 -8.97 -8.96 -10.47
C ASP A 120 -9.69 -10.04 -11.31
N VAL A 121 -9.01 -10.54 -12.35
CA VAL A 121 -9.54 -11.59 -13.25
C VAL A 121 -9.76 -12.91 -12.51
N ALA A 122 -9.01 -13.16 -11.43
CA ALA A 122 -9.09 -14.39 -10.65
C ALA A 122 -10.13 -14.33 -9.52
N GLY A 123 -10.75 -13.19 -9.24
CA GLY A 123 -11.72 -12.99 -8.15
C GLY A 123 -11.10 -13.08 -6.75
N ILE A 124 -9.81 -12.80 -6.61
CA ILE A 124 -9.06 -12.81 -5.35
C ILE A 124 -9.51 -11.67 -4.44
N MET A 125 -9.86 -10.51 -5.00
CA MET A 125 -10.39 -9.37 -4.24
C MET A 125 -11.77 -9.68 -3.67
N THR A 126 -12.56 -10.51 -4.36
CA THR A 126 -13.85 -10.98 -3.83
C THR A 126 -13.67 -11.75 -2.52
N TRP A 127 -12.65 -12.61 -2.40
CA TRP A 127 -12.35 -13.30 -1.13
C TRP A 127 -11.96 -12.37 0.02
N LEU A 128 -11.29 -11.25 -0.29
CA LEU A 128 -10.90 -10.26 0.71
C LEU A 128 -12.08 -9.43 1.23
N LEU A 129 -13.19 -9.39 0.47
CA LEU A 129 -14.36 -8.56 0.73
C LEU A 129 -15.60 -9.35 1.20
N ASP A 130 -15.72 -10.62 0.81
CA ASP A 130 -16.64 -11.60 1.42
C ASP A 130 -16.27 -11.84 2.89
#